data_AF-A0A9D1JJJ8-F1
#
_entry.id   AF-A0A9D1JJJ8-F1
#
_cell.length_a   1.000
_cell.length_b   1.000
_cell.length_c   1.000
_cell.angle_alpha   90.00
_cell.angle_beta   90.00
_cell.angle_gamma   90.00
#
_symmetry.space_group_name_H-M   'P 1'
#
loop_
_entity.id
_entity.type
_entity.pdbx_description
1 polymer ?
#
loop_
_entity_poly.entity_id
_entity_poly.type
_entity_poly.pdbx_seq_one_letter_code
_entity_poly.pdbx_strand_id
1 'polypeptide(L)'
;MTLPDKYKKPILIAAIILGLAALLYLGGVMAQIFTNYTVWMDSGGLTGQQVMEPVRFSPGICFVQAFTPNGLKGMLLLLAAGAAISGAVLYHLKKGNKDYDERGFRILKDGTYGTASWMSEKEMEEVLEISPIEKAEGTILGEYQGKAVCMPKDTRLNRHFAVFGASGTMKSRAIIRNALFQAIAREESVIITDSKAELYADTSELYRKHGYEVKVFNLVNPAHGDSWNCMSDLNGDTLMVQVLTNVIIGNTSTGKGDHFWDNGESNLLKALILLVDQDKSRNPEAKHLPAVYQLLTQNDTSRLLAIFDHLPAEHPARGPYSLFAQSSSDTVRSGIILGLGTRLQVLQNEAVQRITSRSDIDLTAPAKHKCAYYIVLSDQDATMAFLSSLFFSCLFIKLTRYADSRPNGRCDVPVNLILDEFNNIGKLGAAPDGSDFCRALSTIRSRDIRVMLAVQSLGQLQNRYPNNLWSEIVGNCDIQLMLGCTDDLTAEYFSARSGDISIEVKSTMTVRKTMAVVQVIPQYRQTEGHGKRRLMTPDEVLRLPNEEMLCIIRGHNIIKLKKLDYTKHPMSVEISKTTIMDYMPAAPPIEQPQKTQTAQNTEEDKPKPAPATRKTTLYSSAKPPDKF
;
A
#
# COMPACT_ATOMS: atom_id res chain seq x y z
N MET A 1 -21.31 17.09 -40.04
CA MET A 1 -21.51 16.55 -41.42
C MET A 1 -20.15 16.45 -42.09
N THR A 2 -19.53 15.27 -42.08
CA THR A 2 -18.27 15.01 -42.78
C THR A 2 -18.57 14.61 -44.22
N LEU A 3 -18.09 15.39 -45.19
CA LEU A 3 -18.25 15.12 -46.63
C LEU A 3 -17.58 13.79 -47.03
N PRO A 4 -18.17 13.01 -47.97
CA PRO A 4 -17.59 11.75 -48.46
C PRO A 4 -16.22 11.96 -49.13
N ASP A 5 -15.26 11.06 -48.89
CA ASP A 5 -13.87 11.17 -49.37
C ASP A 5 -13.72 11.39 -50.88
N LYS A 6 -14.67 10.92 -51.70
CA LYS A 6 -14.62 11.09 -53.16
C LYS A 6 -14.70 12.55 -53.63
N TYR A 7 -15.25 13.45 -52.81
CA TYR A 7 -15.38 14.87 -53.16
C TYR A 7 -14.26 15.75 -52.58
N LYS A 8 -13.44 15.23 -51.66
CA LYS A 8 -12.38 16.02 -51.00
C LYS A 8 -11.27 16.44 -51.97
N LYS A 9 -10.82 15.54 -52.84
CA LYS A 9 -9.76 15.83 -53.83
C LYS A 9 -10.14 16.91 -54.85
N PRO A 10 -11.29 16.84 -55.55
CA PRO A 10 -11.66 17.88 -56.52
C PRO A 10 -11.94 19.23 -55.86
N ILE A 11 -12.54 19.25 -54.66
CA ILE A 11 -12.78 20.50 -53.91
C ILE A 11 -11.45 21.13 -53.49
N LEU A 12 -10.48 20.34 -53.03
CA LEU A 12 -9.15 20.84 -52.67
C LEU A 12 -8.42 21.44 -53.87
N ILE A 13 -8.47 20.77 -55.03
CA ILE A 13 -7.86 21.28 -56.27
C ILE A 13 -8.52 22.60 -56.69
N ALA A 14 -9.86 22.68 -56.67
CA ALA A 14 -10.58 23.91 -56.98
C ALA A 14 -10.24 25.05 -56.00
N ALA A 15 -10.10 24.76 -54.71
CA ALA A 15 -9.72 25.73 -53.69
C ALA A 15 -8.28 26.24 -53.89
N ILE A 16 -7.34 25.36 -54.26
CA ILE A 16 -5.95 25.73 -54.57
C ILE A 16 -5.90 26.66 -55.78
N ILE A 17 -6.63 26.34 -56.85
CA ILE A 17 -6.68 27.15 -58.07
C ILE A 17 -7.27 28.54 -57.78
N LEU A 18 -8.38 28.59 -57.04
CA LEU A 18 -9.00 29.86 -56.63
C LEU A 18 -8.08 30.67 -55.71
N GLY A 19 -7.37 30.03 -54.79
CA GLY A 19 -6.40 30.67 -53.90
C GLY A 19 -5.22 31.27 -54.65
N LEU A 20 -4.67 30.55 -55.63
CA LEU A 20 -3.61 31.04 -56.53
C LEU A 20 -4.09 32.23 -57.37
N ALA A 21 -5.28 32.16 -57.94
CA ALA A 21 -5.86 33.27 -58.70
C ALA A 21 -6.07 34.51 -57.82
N ALA A 22 -6.57 34.34 -56.59
CA ALA A 22 -6.73 35.43 -55.64
C ALA A 22 -5.40 36.05 -55.21
N LEU A 23 -4.37 35.22 -54.96
CA LEU A 23 -3.03 35.68 -54.60
C LEU A 23 -2.38 36.50 -55.72
N LEU A 24 -2.46 36.01 -56.96
CA LEU A 24 -1.94 36.74 -58.12
C LEU A 24 -2.69 38.06 -58.34
N TYR A 25 -4.02 38.05 -58.22
CA TYR A 25 -4.82 39.26 -58.35
C TYR A 25 -4.47 40.32 -57.29
N LEU A 26 -4.42 39.92 -56.01
CA LEU A 26 -4.06 40.81 -54.90
C LEU A 26 -2.60 41.26 -54.97
N GLY A 27 -1.70 40.39 -55.43
CA GLY A 27 -0.31 40.72 -55.74
C GLY A 27 -0.20 41.83 -56.79
N GLY A 28 -1.02 41.75 -57.84
CA GLY A 28 -1.12 42.79 -58.88
C GLY A 28 -1.69 44.12 -58.40
N VAL A 29 -2.65 44.10 -57.47
CA VAL A 29 -3.17 45.30 -56.81
C VAL A 29 -2.08 45.96 -55.97
N MET A 30 -1.35 45.18 -55.17
CA MET A 30 -0.22 45.66 -54.37
C MET A 30 0.93 46.20 -55.24
N ALA A 31 1.19 45.57 -56.38
CA ALA A 31 2.19 46.04 -57.35
C ALA A 31 1.89 47.46 -57.84
N GLN A 32 0.62 47.74 -58.18
CA GLN A 32 0.17 49.05 -58.62
C GLN A 32 0.29 50.08 -57.48
N ILE A 33 -0.11 49.71 -56.26
CA ILE A 33 0.02 50.58 -55.09
C ILE A 33 1.49 50.95 -54.84
N PHE A 34 2.39 49.97 -54.83
CA PHE A 34 3.82 50.23 -54.61
C PHE A 34 4.44 51.05 -55.73
N THR A 35 4.09 50.77 -56.99
CA THR A 35 4.63 51.48 -58.15
C THR A 35 4.12 52.92 -58.19
N ASN A 36 2.82 53.12 -57.99
CA ASN A 36 2.22 54.45 -57.94
C ASN A 36 2.74 55.25 -56.75
N TYR A 37 3.06 54.59 -55.63
CA TYR A 37 3.64 55.22 -54.45
C TYR A 37 5.09 55.66 -54.70
N THR A 38 5.92 54.81 -55.34
CA THR A 38 7.29 55.19 -55.71
C THR A 38 7.31 56.37 -56.67
N VAL A 39 6.45 56.36 -57.70
CA VAL A 39 6.34 57.46 -58.67
C VAL A 39 5.84 58.75 -58.01
N TRP A 40 4.85 58.64 -57.11
CA TRP A 40 4.34 59.78 -56.35
C TRP A 40 5.39 60.37 -55.40
N MET A 41 6.20 59.53 -54.76
CA MET A 41 7.25 59.97 -53.85
C MET A 41 8.41 60.64 -54.60
N ASP A 42 8.85 60.08 -55.73
CA ASP A 42 9.92 60.62 -56.57
C ASP A 42 9.52 61.94 -57.26
N SER A 43 8.23 62.15 -57.50
CA SER A 43 7.67 63.37 -58.09
C SER A 43 7.36 64.48 -57.07
N GLY A 44 7.79 64.32 -55.82
CA GLY A 44 7.62 65.34 -54.78
C GLY A 44 6.23 65.34 -54.12
N GLY A 45 5.51 64.22 -54.11
CA GLY A 45 4.15 64.10 -53.58
C GLY A 45 3.93 64.64 -52.15
N LEU A 46 4.97 64.64 -51.30
CA LEU A 46 4.92 65.21 -49.95
C LEU A 46 4.74 66.74 -49.92
N THR A 47 5.06 67.45 -51.01
CA THR A 47 4.86 68.91 -51.14
C THR A 47 3.45 69.26 -51.64
N GLY A 48 2.58 68.26 -51.87
CA GLY A 48 1.16 68.43 -52.15
C GLY A 48 0.79 68.77 -53.60
N GLN A 49 1.74 68.77 -54.54
CA GLN A 49 1.50 69.16 -55.94
C GLN A 49 1.11 68.00 -56.88
N GLN A 50 1.14 66.74 -56.41
CA GLN A 50 0.89 65.55 -57.23
C GLN A 50 -0.11 64.60 -56.55
N VAL A 51 -1.03 64.04 -57.35
CA VAL A 51 -2.03 63.07 -56.91
C VAL A 51 -1.59 61.67 -57.36
N MET A 52 -1.61 60.70 -56.44
CA MET A 52 -1.26 59.32 -56.74
C MET A 52 -2.24 58.72 -57.76
N GLU A 53 -1.72 58.03 -58.78
CA GLU A 53 -2.58 57.39 -59.78
C GLU A 53 -3.53 56.35 -59.15
N PRO A 54 -4.80 56.28 -59.60
CA PRO A 54 -5.75 55.32 -59.09
C PRO A 54 -5.39 53.90 -59.51
N VAL A 55 -5.58 52.94 -58.59
CA VAL A 55 -5.38 51.52 -58.86
C VAL A 55 -6.46 51.01 -59.81
N ARG A 56 -6.04 50.27 -60.85
CA ARG A 56 -6.94 49.63 -61.80
C ARG A 56 -7.23 48.20 -61.36
N PHE A 57 -8.50 47.93 -61.02
CA PHE A 57 -8.97 46.63 -60.52
C PHE A 57 -9.31 45.60 -61.61
N SER A 58 -9.02 45.89 -62.88
CA SER A 58 -9.27 44.93 -63.97
C SER A 58 -8.37 43.70 -63.81
N PRO A 59 -8.92 42.46 -63.81
CA PRO A 59 -8.14 41.25 -63.57
C PRO A 59 -6.94 41.08 -64.52
N GLY A 60 -7.10 41.40 -65.81
CA GLY A 60 -6.02 41.29 -66.80
C GLY A 60 -4.80 42.16 -66.48
N ILE A 61 -5.00 43.38 -65.97
CA ILE A 61 -3.90 44.26 -65.58
C ILE A 61 -3.27 43.77 -64.27
N CYS A 62 -4.08 43.38 -63.29
CA CYS A 62 -3.57 42.86 -62.01
C CYS A 62 -2.74 41.58 -62.20
N PHE A 63 -3.18 40.63 -63.04
CA PHE A 63 -2.43 39.40 -63.28
C PHE A 63 -1.07 39.65 -63.92
N VAL A 64 -0.98 40.60 -64.86
CA VAL A 64 0.29 40.99 -65.49
C VAL A 64 1.19 41.71 -64.47
N GLN A 65 0.63 42.64 -63.70
CA GLN A 65 1.35 43.40 -62.69
C GLN A 65 1.86 42.53 -61.53
N ALA A 66 1.24 41.37 -61.28
CA ALA A 66 1.68 40.41 -60.26
C ALA A 66 3.10 39.88 -60.51
N PHE A 67 3.52 39.76 -61.78
CA PHE A 67 4.84 39.25 -62.16
C PHE A 67 5.94 40.33 -62.20
N THR A 68 5.63 41.56 -61.78
CA THR A 68 6.64 42.62 -61.62
C THR A 68 7.42 42.46 -60.30
N PRO A 69 8.60 43.09 -60.14
CA PRO A 69 9.33 43.06 -58.87
C PRO A 69 8.51 43.56 -57.67
N ASN A 70 7.65 44.56 -57.88
CA ASN A 70 6.75 45.08 -56.84
C ASN A 70 5.56 44.14 -56.57
N GLY A 71 5.06 43.44 -57.60
CA GLY A 71 4.03 42.40 -57.44
C GLY A 71 4.54 41.17 -56.68
N LEU A 72 5.76 40.71 -56.97
CA LEU A 72 6.44 39.66 -56.22
C LEU A 72 6.63 40.07 -54.75
N LYS A 73 7.07 41.30 -54.47
CA LYS A 73 7.15 41.85 -53.10
C LYS A 73 5.78 41.87 -52.40
N GLY A 74 4.74 42.31 -53.10
CA GLY A 74 3.37 42.34 -52.58
C GLY A 74 2.81 40.95 -52.26
N MET A 75 3.03 39.96 -53.12
CA MET A 75 2.64 38.57 -52.85
C MET A 75 3.40 37.98 -51.67
N LEU A 76 4.69 38.29 -51.53
CA LEU A 76 5.50 37.83 -50.40
C LEU A 76 4.99 38.41 -49.07
N LEU A 77 4.61 39.70 -49.05
CA LEU A 77 3.97 40.34 -47.90
C LEU A 77 2.61 39.72 -47.55
N LEU A 78 1.77 39.44 -48.56
CA LEU A 78 0.48 38.79 -48.37
C LEU A 78 0.63 37.37 -47.81
N LEU A 79 1.59 36.60 -48.32
CA LEU A 79 1.92 35.27 -47.80
C LEU A 79 2.47 35.34 -46.37
N ALA A 80 3.35 36.30 -46.07
CA ALA A 80 3.89 36.50 -44.72
C ALA A 80 2.79 36.89 -43.71
N ALA A 81 1.89 37.79 -44.09
CA ALA A 81 0.75 38.18 -43.26
C ALA A 81 -0.22 37.01 -43.04
N GLY A 82 -0.53 36.25 -44.10
CA GLY A 82 -1.35 35.04 -44.02
C GLY A 82 -0.72 33.99 -43.10
N ALA A 83 0.60 33.78 -43.20
CA ALA A 83 1.34 32.87 -42.33
C ALA A 83 1.33 33.34 -40.86
N ALA A 84 1.48 34.64 -40.61
CA ALA A 84 1.43 35.21 -39.27
C ALA A 84 0.04 35.03 -38.62
N ILE A 85 -1.03 35.34 -39.35
CA ILE A 85 -2.42 35.14 -38.89
C ILE A 85 -2.70 33.66 -38.65
N SER A 86 -2.35 32.79 -39.60
CA SER A 86 -2.53 31.33 -39.44
C SER A 86 -1.76 30.81 -38.23
N GLY A 87 -0.53 31.28 -38.03
CA GLY A 87 0.30 30.94 -36.89
C GLY A 87 -0.32 31.39 -35.56
N ALA A 88 -0.87 32.60 -35.50
CA ALA A 88 -1.56 33.13 -34.32
C ALA A 88 -2.84 32.34 -34.00
N VAL A 89 -3.63 31.99 -35.01
CA VAL A 89 -4.85 31.16 -34.86
C VAL A 89 -4.49 29.75 -34.38
N LEU A 90 -3.51 29.11 -35.00
CA LEU A 90 -3.04 27.78 -34.59
C LEU A 90 -2.46 27.79 -33.18
N TYR A 91 -1.73 28.84 -32.80
CA TYR A 91 -1.23 29.04 -31.45
C TYR A 91 -2.37 29.18 -30.43
N HIS A 92 -3.41 29.97 -30.74
CA HIS A 92 -4.57 30.13 -29.87
C HIS A 92 -5.41 28.85 -29.73
N LEU A 93 -5.64 28.13 -30.82
CA LEU A 93 -6.35 26.84 -30.80
C LEU A 93 -5.58 25.79 -30.00
N LYS A 94 -4.25 25.71 -30.19
CA LYS A 94 -3.39 24.79 -29.44
C LYS A 94 -3.33 25.13 -27.94
N LYS A 95 -3.46 26.41 -27.57
CA LYS A 95 -3.51 26.86 -26.17
C LYS A 95 -4.87 26.56 -25.53
N GLY A 96 -5.98 26.72 -26.26
CA GLY A 96 -7.33 26.47 -25.75
C GLY A 96 -7.62 25.01 -25.42
N ASN A 97 -6.96 24.07 -26.11
CA ASN A 97 -7.20 22.63 -25.91
C ASN A 97 -6.51 22.04 -24.66
N LYS A 98 -5.62 22.78 -24.01
CA LYS A 98 -4.86 22.28 -22.84
C LYS A 98 -5.66 22.29 -21.53
N ASP A 99 -6.74 23.07 -21.46
CA ASP A 99 -7.53 23.22 -20.23
C ASP A 99 -8.75 22.27 -20.19
N TYR A 100 -8.91 21.42 -21.22
CA TYR A 100 -9.98 20.41 -21.30
C TYR A 100 -9.48 19.07 -20.77
N ASP A 101 -10.24 18.51 -19.83
CA ASP A 101 -10.05 17.15 -19.33
C ASP A 101 -10.62 16.14 -20.34
N GLU A 102 -10.04 14.93 -20.40
CA GLU A 102 -10.50 13.84 -21.26
C GLU A 102 -11.98 13.48 -21.05
N ARG A 103 -12.51 13.77 -19.86
CA ARG A 103 -13.92 13.57 -19.49
C ARG A 103 -14.85 14.65 -20.04
N GLY A 104 -14.33 15.61 -20.80
CA GLY A 104 -15.13 16.57 -21.58
C GLY A 104 -15.51 17.85 -20.84
N PHE A 105 -14.92 18.13 -19.68
CA PHE A 105 -15.10 19.40 -18.97
C PHE A 105 -13.83 20.24 -18.97
N ARG A 106 -13.99 21.57 -18.86
CA ARG A 106 -12.86 22.50 -18.80
C ARG A 106 -12.53 22.82 -17.34
N ILE A 107 -11.25 22.71 -16.98
CA ILE A 107 -10.74 23.03 -15.64
C ILE A 107 -10.39 24.52 -15.58
N LEU A 108 -10.93 25.21 -14.58
CA LEU A 108 -10.67 26.63 -14.31
C LEU A 108 -9.45 26.78 -13.39
N LYS A 109 -8.60 27.78 -13.68
CA LYS A 109 -7.33 28.04 -12.95
C LYS A 109 -7.47 29.01 -11.78
N ASP A 110 -8.58 29.74 -11.73
CA ASP A 110 -8.92 30.68 -10.66
C ASP A 110 -9.21 29.98 -9.33
N GLY A 111 -9.48 28.68 -9.35
CA GLY A 111 -9.48 27.83 -8.15
C GLY A 111 -10.62 28.10 -7.19
N THR A 112 -11.74 28.68 -7.64
CA THR A 112 -12.88 29.10 -6.79
C THR A 112 -13.35 28.01 -5.80
N TYR A 113 -13.35 26.75 -6.22
CA TYR A 113 -13.75 25.61 -5.39
C TYR A 113 -12.60 24.68 -5.02
N GLY A 114 -11.43 24.87 -5.61
CA GLY A 114 -10.26 24.01 -5.45
C GLY A 114 -9.35 24.03 -6.69
N THR A 115 -8.08 23.76 -6.44
CA THR A 115 -6.97 23.81 -7.42
C THR A 115 -6.30 22.45 -7.61
N ALA A 116 -6.97 21.36 -7.20
CA ALA A 116 -6.41 20.02 -7.34
C ALA A 116 -6.13 19.70 -8.82
N SER A 117 -5.08 18.93 -9.09
CA SER A 117 -4.74 18.50 -10.44
C SER A 117 -3.93 17.21 -10.38
N TRP A 118 -3.72 16.58 -11.53
CA TRP A 118 -2.73 15.51 -11.64
C TRP A 118 -1.33 16.09 -11.49
N MET A 119 -0.42 15.35 -10.84
CA MET A 119 0.99 15.72 -10.80
C MET A 119 1.54 15.89 -12.22
N SER A 120 2.18 17.02 -12.47
CA SER A 120 2.81 17.28 -13.76
C SER A 120 4.11 16.48 -13.93
N GLU A 121 4.54 16.22 -15.16
CA GLU A 121 5.83 15.55 -15.42
C GLU A 121 7.01 16.28 -14.76
N LYS A 122 7.00 17.62 -14.74
CA LYS A 122 8.03 18.42 -14.07
C LYS A 122 8.06 18.21 -12.56
N GLU A 123 6.89 18.23 -11.93
CA GLU A 123 6.76 17.95 -10.49
C GLU A 123 7.20 16.51 -10.18
N MET A 124 6.90 15.56 -11.09
CA MET A 124 7.34 14.18 -10.95
C MET A 124 8.87 14.06 -11.00
N GLU A 125 9.54 14.72 -11.95
CA GLU A 125 11.01 14.71 -12.06
C GLU A 125 11.73 15.43 -10.90
N GLU A 126 11.07 16.40 -10.25
CA GLU A 126 11.61 17.11 -9.09
C GLU A 126 11.55 16.29 -7.80
N VAL A 127 10.53 15.43 -7.68
CA VAL A 127 10.19 14.73 -6.41
C VAL A 127 10.55 13.25 -6.46
N LEU A 128 10.49 12.64 -7.65
CA LEU A 128 10.64 11.21 -7.86
C LEU A 128 11.81 10.88 -8.78
N GLU A 129 12.33 9.67 -8.62
CA GLU A 129 13.33 9.12 -9.52
C GLU A 129 12.61 8.47 -10.70
N ILE A 130 12.86 8.96 -11.92
CA ILE A 130 12.33 8.38 -13.15
C ILE A 130 13.50 7.78 -13.95
N SER A 131 13.64 6.46 -13.89
CA SER A 131 14.79 5.74 -14.43
C SER A 131 14.36 4.49 -15.21
N PRO A 132 15.19 3.98 -16.14
CA PRO A 132 15.02 2.63 -16.67
C PRO A 132 14.97 1.62 -15.51
N ILE A 133 14.18 0.55 -15.66
CA ILE A 133 13.91 -0.40 -14.57
C ILE A 133 15.22 -1.02 -14.03
N GLU A 134 16.21 -1.22 -14.90
CA GLU A 134 17.52 -1.79 -14.57
C GLU A 134 18.38 -0.87 -13.70
N LYS A 135 18.10 0.44 -13.71
CA LYS A 135 18.86 1.47 -13.00
C LYS A 135 18.09 2.08 -11.82
N ALA A 136 16.90 1.56 -11.52
CA ALA A 136 16.08 2.04 -10.43
C ALA A 136 16.75 1.71 -9.09
N GLU A 137 17.09 2.73 -8.31
CA GLU A 137 17.68 2.55 -6.96
C GLU A 137 16.65 2.78 -5.84
N GLY A 138 15.64 3.62 -6.09
CA GLY A 138 14.57 3.93 -5.16
C GLY A 138 13.52 2.83 -5.00
N THR A 139 12.54 3.05 -4.10
CA THR A 139 11.40 2.12 -4.00
C THR A 139 10.45 2.37 -5.16
N ILE A 140 10.30 1.39 -6.04
CA ILE A 140 9.41 1.46 -7.20
C ILE A 140 7.95 1.67 -6.74
N LEU A 141 7.32 2.72 -7.26
CA LEU A 141 5.91 3.06 -7.07
C LEU A 141 5.03 2.55 -8.21
N GLY A 142 5.59 2.48 -9.41
CA GLY A 142 4.90 2.07 -10.63
C GLY A 142 5.73 2.39 -11.87
N GLU A 143 5.05 2.46 -13.02
CA GLU A 143 5.63 2.70 -14.33
C GLU A 143 4.99 3.94 -14.98
N TYR A 144 5.80 4.79 -15.59
CA TYR A 144 5.36 5.93 -16.41
C TYR A 144 6.15 5.96 -17.71
N GLN A 145 5.45 5.94 -18.85
CA GLN A 145 6.04 5.94 -20.19
C GLN A 145 7.16 4.88 -20.40
N GLY A 146 6.98 3.67 -19.82
CA GLY A 146 7.97 2.58 -19.93
C GLY A 146 9.16 2.68 -18.97
N LYS A 147 9.20 3.69 -18.10
CA LYS A 147 10.24 3.88 -17.08
C LYS A 147 9.68 3.59 -15.69
N ALA A 148 10.54 3.13 -14.79
CA ALA A 148 10.20 2.99 -13.39
C ALA A 148 10.08 4.37 -12.75
N VAL A 149 9.03 4.58 -11.96
CA VAL A 149 8.85 5.75 -11.11
C VAL A 149 9.09 5.30 -9.68
N CYS A 150 10.11 5.85 -9.03
CA CYS A 150 10.58 5.41 -7.74
C CYS A 150 10.59 6.55 -6.72
N MET A 151 10.29 6.21 -5.47
CA MET A 151 10.62 7.09 -4.34
C MET A 151 12.14 7.10 -4.16
N PRO A 152 12.82 8.26 -4.29
CA PRO A 152 14.27 8.32 -4.26
C PRO A 152 14.86 7.76 -2.96
N LYS A 153 16.06 7.18 -3.05
CA LYS A 153 16.81 6.72 -1.90
C LYS A 153 17.09 7.85 -0.91
N ASP A 154 17.27 9.11 -1.31
CA ASP A 154 17.57 10.22 -0.40
C ASP A 154 16.40 11.18 -0.25
N THR A 155 15.22 10.65 0.05
CA THR A 155 14.01 11.46 0.28
C THR A 155 13.91 12.04 1.69
N ARG A 156 13.38 13.28 1.79
CA ARG A 156 12.96 13.90 3.05
C ARG A 156 11.58 13.41 3.52
N LEU A 157 10.88 12.61 2.74
CA LEU A 157 9.64 11.97 3.15
C LEU A 157 9.94 10.75 4.03
N ASN A 158 8.98 10.33 4.84
CA ASN A 158 9.05 9.00 5.41
C ASN A 158 8.88 7.95 4.31
N ARG A 159 9.44 6.77 4.51
CA ARG A 159 9.30 5.64 3.57
C ARG A 159 8.30 4.62 4.10
N HIS A 160 7.26 5.11 4.76
CA HIS A 160 6.13 4.28 5.16
C HIS A 160 5.09 4.30 4.05
N PHE A 161 4.62 3.11 3.71
CA PHE A 161 3.69 2.90 2.60
C PHE A 161 2.41 2.30 3.13
N ALA A 162 1.27 2.86 2.70
CA ALA A 162 -0.02 2.22 2.82
C ALA A 162 -0.49 1.78 1.43
N VAL A 163 -0.61 0.48 1.21
CA VAL A 163 -0.97 -0.13 -0.08
C VAL A 163 -2.37 -0.71 0.05
N PHE A 164 -3.30 -0.17 -0.73
CA PHE A 164 -4.69 -0.58 -0.77
C PHE A 164 -4.99 -1.30 -2.08
N GLY A 165 -5.55 -2.50 -2.00
CA GLY A 165 -5.94 -3.23 -3.19
C GLY A 165 -6.75 -4.48 -2.87
N ALA A 166 -7.90 -4.68 -3.51
CA ALA A 166 -8.67 -5.91 -3.38
C ALA A 166 -7.86 -7.16 -3.80
N SER A 167 -8.36 -8.36 -3.53
CA SER A 167 -7.74 -9.58 -4.02
C SER A 167 -7.61 -9.56 -5.56
N GLY A 168 -6.50 -10.04 -6.10
CA GLY A 168 -6.23 -10.05 -7.54
C GLY A 168 -5.76 -8.71 -8.16
N THR A 169 -5.70 -7.61 -7.40
CA THR A 169 -5.28 -6.28 -7.92
C THR A 169 -3.78 -6.12 -8.16
N MET A 170 -3.01 -7.21 -8.10
CA MET A 170 -1.55 -7.25 -8.26
C MET A 170 -0.73 -6.60 -7.13
N LYS A 171 -1.24 -6.48 -5.89
CA LYS A 171 -0.45 -5.98 -4.73
C LYS A 171 0.93 -6.65 -4.61
N SER A 172 0.92 -7.98 -4.47
CA SER A 172 2.14 -8.76 -4.27
C SER A 172 2.99 -8.84 -5.54
N ARG A 173 2.36 -8.73 -6.72
CA ARG A 173 2.99 -8.84 -8.05
C ARG A 173 3.64 -7.54 -8.52
N ALA A 174 3.03 -6.39 -8.24
CA ALA A 174 3.47 -5.10 -8.78
C ALA A 174 4.19 -4.22 -7.77
N ILE A 175 3.92 -4.39 -6.47
CA ILE A 175 4.54 -3.56 -5.43
C ILE A 175 5.50 -4.37 -4.57
N ILE A 176 5.02 -5.44 -3.92
CA ILE A 176 5.82 -6.14 -2.91
C ILE A 176 7.06 -6.82 -3.50
N ARG A 177 6.93 -7.61 -4.57
CA ARG A 177 8.09 -8.26 -5.21
C ARG A 177 9.11 -7.24 -5.73
N ASN A 178 8.65 -6.14 -6.33
CA ASN A 178 9.53 -5.06 -6.74
C ASN A 178 10.22 -4.40 -5.55
N ALA A 179 9.52 -4.17 -4.44
CA ALA A 179 10.11 -3.64 -3.21
C ALA A 179 11.16 -4.59 -2.61
N LEU A 180 10.95 -5.92 -2.71
CA LEU A 180 11.93 -6.94 -2.30
C LEU A 180 13.20 -6.89 -3.16
N PHE A 181 13.06 -6.80 -4.48
CA PHE A 181 14.23 -6.63 -5.36
C PHE A 181 15.00 -5.35 -5.04
N GLN A 182 14.28 -4.26 -4.80
CA GLN A 182 14.87 -2.98 -4.43
C GLN A 182 15.55 -3.01 -3.06
N ALA A 183 15.09 -3.85 -2.12
CA ALA A 183 15.77 -4.06 -0.85
C ALA A 183 17.11 -4.82 -1.04
N ILE A 184 17.16 -5.81 -1.94
CA ILE A 184 18.40 -6.50 -2.32
C ILE A 184 19.40 -5.52 -2.94
N ALA A 185 18.95 -4.69 -3.89
CA ALA A 185 19.80 -3.68 -4.54
C ALA A 185 20.42 -2.70 -3.53
N ARG A 186 19.72 -2.41 -2.43
CA ARG A 186 20.17 -1.51 -1.37
C ARG A 186 20.82 -2.21 -0.18
N GLU A 187 20.97 -3.54 -0.21
CA GLU A 187 21.53 -4.33 0.88
C GLU A 187 20.75 -4.17 2.21
N GLU A 188 19.44 -3.94 2.13
CA GLU A 188 18.58 -3.71 3.29
C GLU A 188 17.92 -5.00 3.75
N SER A 189 17.73 -5.14 5.06
CA SER A 189 17.03 -6.29 5.65
C SER A 189 15.53 -6.20 5.39
N VAL A 190 14.88 -7.37 5.30
CA VAL A 190 13.44 -7.47 5.07
C VAL A 190 12.77 -8.41 6.05
N ILE A 191 11.60 -8.00 6.55
CA ILE A 191 10.72 -8.80 7.39
C ILE A 191 9.38 -8.89 6.68
N ILE A 192 8.97 -10.08 6.28
CA ILE A 192 7.91 -10.29 5.28
C ILE A 192 6.81 -11.11 5.93
N THR A 193 5.57 -10.61 5.93
CA THR A 193 4.41 -11.49 6.19
C THR A 193 3.93 -12.10 4.89
N ASP A 194 3.60 -13.39 4.93
CA ASP A 194 3.21 -14.14 3.75
C ASP A 194 2.14 -15.17 4.12
N SER A 195 0.88 -14.91 3.75
CA SER A 195 -0.22 -15.83 4.07
C SER A 195 -0.25 -17.08 3.19
N LYS A 196 0.35 -17.01 2.00
CA LYS A 196 0.28 -18.06 0.97
C LYS A 196 1.62 -18.74 0.71
N ALA A 197 2.67 -18.31 1.39
CA ALA A 197 4.05 -18.71 1.16
C ALA A 197 4.55 -18.44 -0.29
N GLU A 198 3.89 -17.58 -1.05
CA GLU A 198 4.25 -17.26 -2.44
C GLU A 198 5.47 -16.32 -2.52
N LEU A 199 5.58 -15.38 -1.58
CA LEU A 199 6.72 -14.48 -1.50
C LEU A 199 7.95 -15.27 -1.06
N TYR A 200 7.80 -16.17 -0.09
CA TYR A 200 8.86 -17.11 0.27
C TYR A 200 9.29 -17.96 -0.94
N ALA A 201 8.33 -18.55 -1.64
CA ALA A 201 8.58 -19.42 -2.77
C ALA A 201 9.38 -18.73 -3.87
N ASP A 202 9.06 -17.47 -4.17
CA ASP A 202 9.72 -16.72 -5.23
C ASP A 202 11.04 -16.08 -4.79
N THR A 203 11.19 -15.66 -3.52
CA THR A 203 12.30 -14.78 -3.13
C THR A 203 13.30 -15.37 -2.14
N SER A 204 12.99 -16.45 -1.42
CA SER A 204 13.88 -16.96 -0.36
C SER A 204 15.26 -17.38 -0.89
N GLU A 205 15.30 -18.18 -1.96
CA GLU A 205 16.57 -18.55 -2.61
C GLU A 205 17.30 -17.37 -3.22
N LEU A 206 16.56 -16.38 -3.74
CA LEU A 206 17.16 -15.16 -4.26
C LEU A 206 17.92 -14.42 -3.15
N TYR A 207 17.31 -14.28 -1.96
CA TYR A 207 17.97 -13.68 -0.79
C TYR A 207 19.17 -14.51 -0.32
N ARG A 208 19.06 -15.84 -0.26
CA ARG A 208 20.20 -16.72 0.09
C ARG A 208 21.39 -16.53 -0.86
N LYS A 209 21.15 -16.49 -2.17
CA LYS A 209 22.18 -16.23 -3.19
C LYS A 209 22.87 -14.87 -3.01
N HIS A 210 22.16 -13.87 -2.50
CA HIS A 210 22.69 -12.53 -2.21
C HIS A 210 23.33 -12.41 -0.81
N GLY A 211 23.54 -13.53 -0.12
CA GLY A 211 24.24 -13.59 1.16
C GLY A 211 23.41 -13.13 2.36
N TYR A 212 22.08 -13.20 2.27
CA TYR A 212 21.20 -12.89 3.39
C TYR A 212 21.01 -14.10 4.30
N GLU A 213 20.92 -13.83 5.60
CA GLU A 213 20.41 -14.81 6.55
C GLU A 213 18.89 -14.93 6.38
N VAL A 214 18.43 -16.10 5.93
CA VAL A 214 17.00 -16.38 5.74
C VAL A 214 16.47 -17.20 6.90
N LYS A 215 15.40 -16.70 7.54
CA LYS A 215 14.67 -17.39 8.61
C LYS A 215 13.18 -17.44 8.31
N VAL A 216 12.51 -18.46 8.81
CA VAL A 216 11.08 -18.69 8.57
C VAL A 216 10.37 -18.93 9.90
N PHE A 217 9.50 -18.02 10.32
CA PHE A 217 8.57 -18.26 11.42
C PHE A 217 7.23 -18.72 10.87
N ASN A 218 7.00 -20.04 10.84
CA ASN A 218 5.84 -20.63 10.18
C ASN A 218 4.70 -20.94 11.16
N LEU A 219 3.68 -20.10 11.22
CA LEU A 219 2.53 -20.31 12.11
C LEU A 219 1.40 -21.15 11.49
N VAL A 220 1.49 -21.45 10.19
CA VAL A 220 0.51 -22.32 9.50
C VAL A 220 0.93 -23.78 9.61
N ASN A 221 2.19 -24.07 9.30
CA ASN A 221 2.78 -25.38 9.49
C ASN A 221 4.10 -25.25 10.26
N PRO A 222 4.04 -25.24 11.61
CA PRO A 222 5.22 -25.04 12.43
C PRO A 222 6.31 -26.10 12.21
N ALA A 223 6.02 -27.24 11.58
CA ALA A 223 7.03 -28.26 11.23
C ALA A 223 8.13 -27.71 10.32
N HIS A 224 7.76 -26.79 9.43
CA HIS A 224 8.62 -26.20 8.42
C HIS A 224 8.93 -24.73 8.76
N GLY A 225 9.46 -24.51 9.97
CA GLY A 225 9.84 -23.19 10.47
C GLY A 225 10.88 -23.26 11.57
N ASP A 226 11.62 -22.17 11.71
CA ASP A 226 12.51 -21.87 12.82
C ASP A 226 11.72 -21.53 14.09
N SER A 227 12.35 -21.78 15.24
CA SER A 227 11.75 -21.54 16.55
C SER A 227 12.07 -20.12 17.03
N TRP A 228 11.14 -19.50 17.76
CA TRP A 228 11.39 -18.26 18.48
C TRP A 228 10.78 -18.31 19.89
N ASN A 229 11.64 -18.17 20.90
CA ASN A 229 11.23 -18.14 22.29
C ASN A 229 11.17 -16.68 22.77
N CYS A 230 9.96 -16.19 23.03
CA CYS A 230 9.71 -14.83 23.51
C CYS A 230 10.30 -14.54 24.91
N MET A 231 10.66 -15.58 25.67
CA MET A 231 11.27 -15.46 27.00
C MET A 231 12.81 -15.48 26.97
N SER A 232 13.44 -15.75 25.82
CA SER A 232 14.89 -15.99 25.71
C SER A 232 15.77 -14.84 26.22
N ASP A 233 15.30 -13.61 26.11
CA ASP A 233 16.08 -12.41 26.45
C ASP A 233 15.51 -11.62 27.65
N LEU A 234 14.65 -12.23 28.48
CA LEU A 234 14.01 -11.51 29.58
C LEU A 234 15.00 -11.14 30.67
N ASN A 235 15.77 -12.12 31.18
CA ASN A 235 16.78 -11.91 32.23
C ASN A 235 16.27 -11.05 33.41
N GLY A 236 14.99 -11.19 33.78
CA GLY A 236 14.36 -10.41 34.85
C GLY A 236 13.87 -9.00 34.47
N ASP A 237 13.89 -8.60 33.19
CA ASP A 237 13.31 -7.33 32.71
C ASP A 237 11.79 -7.33 32.90
N THR A 238 11.36 -6.83 34.06
CA THR A 238 9.94 -6.77 34.44
C THR A 238 9.08 -5.91 33.50
N LEU A 239 9.69 -4.94 32.80
CA LEU A 239 8.99 -4.11 31.80
C LEU A 239 8.74 -4.93 30.53
N MET A 240 9.74 -5.68 30.07
CA MET A 240 9.56 -6.58 28.92
C MET A 240 8.53 -7.67 29.22
N VAL A 241 8.55 -8.27 30.43
CA VAL A 241 7.51 -9.22 30.84
C VAL A 241 6.13 -8.59 30.80
N GLN A 242 5.98 -7.34 31.26
CA GLN A 242 4.71 -6.63 31.21
C GLN A 242 4.22 -6.42 29.78
N VAL A 243 5.11 -6.05 28.85
CA VAL A 243 4.77 -5.94 27.43
C VAL A 243 4.30 -7.30 26.88
N LEU A 244 5.06 -8.37 27.10
CA LEU A 244 4.70 -9.71 26.63
C LEU A 244 3.31 -10.12 27.13
N THR A 245 3.08 -9.94 28.43
CA THR A 245 1.82 -10.27 29.10
C THR A 245 0.66 -9.49 28.48
N ASN A 246 0.80 -8.18 28.32
CA ASN A 246 -0.23 -7.33 27.74
C ASN A 246 -0.56 -7.73 26.29
N VAL A 247 0.46 -8.05 25.48
CA VAL A 247 0.25 -8.50 24.09
C VAL A 247 -0.48 -9.85 24.06
N ILE A 248 -0.12 -10.81 24.91
CA ILE A 248 -0.77 -12.12 25.00
C ILE A 248 -2.24 -11.97 25.42
N ILE A 249 -2.51 -11.25 26.50
CA ILE A 249 -3.89 -11.06 27.00
C ILE A 249 -4.73 -10.27 25.97
N GLY A 250 -4.17 -9.20 25.39
CA GLY A 250 -4.86 -8.36 24.41
C GLY A 250 -5.22 -9.07 23.11
N ASN A 251 -4.41 -10.04 22.66
CA ASN A 251 -4.65 -10.78 21.42
C ASN A 251 -5.39 -12.11 21.61
N THR A 252 -5.59 -12.55 22.86
CA THR A 252 -6.42 -13.71 23.19
C THR A 252 -7.80 -13.31 23.74
N SER A 253 -8.01 -12.02 24.00
CA SER A 253 -9.29 -11.47 24.45
C SER A 253 -10.25 -11.29 23.27
N THR A 254 -11.53 -11.56 23.48
CA THR A 254 -12.58 -11.32 22.48
C THR A 254 -13.04 -9.85 22.43
N GLY A 255 -12.30 -8.93 23.08
CA GLY A 255 -12.55 -7.48 23.06
C GLY A 255 -13.77 -7.02 23.87
N LYS A 256 -14.50 -7.95 24.50
CA LYS A 256 -15.65 -7.71 25.39
C LYS A 256 -15.44 -8.31 26.79
N GLY A 257 -14.19 -8.63 27.15
CA GLY A 257 -13.85 -9.11 28.48
C GLY A 257 -14.00 -8.01 29.53
N ASP A 258 -14.49 -8.35 30.71
CA ASP A 258 -14.47 -7.44 31.85
C ASP A 258 -13.02 -7.24 32.31
N HIS A 259 -12.60 -5.97 32.38
CA HIS A 259 -11.24 -5.54 32.73
C HIS A 259 -10.74 -6.18 34.02
N PHE A 260 -11.63 -6.52 34.95
CA PHE A 260 -11.28 -7.22 36.17
C PHE A 260 -10.59 -8.57 35.89
N TRP A 261 -11.15 -9.38 34.98
CA TRP A 261 -10.59 -10.69 34.63
C TRP A 261 -9.28 -10.55 33.85
N ASP A 262 -9.24 -9.67 32.85
CA ASP A 262 -8.02 -9.41 32.06
C ASP A 262 -6.85 -8.98 32.97
N ASN A 263 -7.11 -8.12 33.95
CA ASN A 263 -6.10 -7.67 34.91
C ASN A 263 -5.65 -8.81 35.85
N GLY A 264 -6.59 -9.64 36.32
CA GLY A 264 -6.28 -10.81 37.14
C GLY A 264 -5.40 -11.82 36.39
N GLU A 265 -5.78 -12.15 35.16
CA GLU A 265 -5.05 -13.06 34.27
C GLU A 265 -3.67 -12.51 33.89
N SER A 266 -3.58 -11.20 33.63
CA SER A 266 -2.31 -10.51 33.36
C SER A 266 -1.36 -10.58 34.55
N ASN A 267 -1.82 -10.26 35.76
CA ASN A 267 -0.99 -10.34 36.96
C ASN A 267 -0.49 -11.76 37.23
N LEU A 268 -1.37 -12.76 37.07
CA LEU A 268 -1.01 -14.16 37.22
C LEU A 268 0.02 -14.60 36.17
N LEU A 269 -0.20 -14.27 34.89
CA LEU A 269 0.73 -14.59 33.80
C LEU A 269 2.10 -13.94 34.01
N LYS A 270 2.13 -12.66 34.41
CA LYS A 270 3.37 -11.93 34.74
C LYS A 270 4.13 -12.63 35.88
N ALA A 271 3.43 -13.06 36.93
CA ALA A 271 4.03 -13.79 38.04
C ALA A 271 4.61 -15.14 37.59
N LEU A 272 3.89 -15.90 36.76
CA LEU A 272 4.34 -17.21 36.27
C LEU A 272 5.54 -17.10 35.31
N ILE A 273 5.54 -16.10 34.41
CA ILE A 273 6.68 -15.84 33.52
C ILE A 273 7.93 -15.52 34.34
N LEU A 274 7.81 -14.60 35.31
CA LEU A 274 8.94 -14.23 36.18
C LEU A 274 9.41 -15.39 37.05
N LEU A 275 8.50 -16.25 37.51
CA LEU A 275 8.84 -17.45 38.25
C LEU A 275 9.67 -18.42 37.41
N VAL A 276 9.27 -18.70 36.16
CA VAL A 276 10.01 -19.59 35.26
C VAL A 276 11.33 -18.96 34.80
N ASP A 277 11.34 -17.66 34.48
CA ASP A 277 12.54 -16.93 34.03
C ASP A 277 13.62 -16.88 35.12
N GLN A 278 13.24 -16.61 36.38
CA GLN A 278 14.18 -16.45 37.50
C GLN A 278 14.52 -17.76 38.22
N ASP A 279 13.89 -18.87 37.85
CA ASP A 279 14.19 -20.18 38.43
C ASP A 279 15.62 -20.61 38.04
N LYS A 280 16.51 -20.64 39.04
CA LYS A 280 17.92 -21.03 38.87
C LYS A 280 18.10 -22.55 38.70
N SER A 281 17.09 -23.35 39.06
CA SER A 281 17.14 -24.80 38.91
C SER A 281 16.84 -25.27 37.49
N ARG A 282 16.24 -24.39 36.67
CA ARG A 282 15.92 -24.68 35.27
C ARG A 282 17.09 -24.36 34.34
N ASN A 283 17.35 -25.28 33.42
CA ASN A 283 18.18 -25.00 32.24
C ASN A 283 17.58 -23.81 31.46
N PRO A 284 18.38 -22.83 30.98
CA PRO A 284 17.92 -21.78 30.06
C PRO A 284 16.99 -22.26 28.94
N GLU A 285 17.25 -23.42 28.33
CA GLU A 285 16.42 -23.98 27.26
C GLU A 285 15.03 -24.45 27.72
N ALA A 286 14.81 -24.63 29.03
CA ALA A 286 13.52 -25.00 29.62
C ALA A 286 12.70 -23.77 30.08
N LYS A 287 13.19 -22.55 29.80
CA LYS A 287 12.55 -21.27 30.16
C LYS A 287 11.81 -20.70 28.95
N HIS A 288 10.62 -21.23 28.70
CA HIS A 288 9.78 -20.86 27.56
C HIS A 288 8.30 -20.82 27.92
N LEU A 289 7.50 -20.20 27.06
CA LEU A 289 6.08 -19.98 27.31
C LEU A 289 5.27 -21.30 27.49
N PRO A 290 5.56 -22.40 26.76
CA PRO A 290 4.95 -23.70 27.09
C PRO A 290 5.23 -24.20 28.51
N ALA A 291 6.40 -23.92 29.09
CA ALA A 291 6.72 -24.34 30.45
C ALA A 291 5.89 -23.55 31.49
N VAL A 292 5.62 -22.27 31.20
CA VAL A 292 4.68 -21.43 31.97
C VAL A 292 3.28 -22.04 31.94
N TYR A 293 2.84 -22.49 30.77
CA TYR A 293 1.53 -23.14 30.61
C TYR A 293 1.45 -24.50 31.33
N GLN A 294 2.49 -25.31 31.24
CA GLN A 294 2.59 -26.57 31.99
C GLN A 294 2.55 -26.34 33.50
N LEU A 295 3.22 -25.30 34.00
CA LEU A 295 3.17 -24.92 35.41
C LEU A 295 1.74 -24.57 35.86
N LEU A 296 0.99 -23.85 35.02
CA LEU A 296 -0.41 -23.49 35.30
C LEU A 296 -1.34 -24.72 35.32
N THR A 297 -1.11 -25.68 34.43
CA THR A 297 -2.01 -26.83 34.22
C THR A 297 -1.69 -28.08 35.05
N GLN A 298 -0.44 -28.24 35.48
CA GLN A 298 0.01 -29.40 36.26
C GLN A 298 -0.11 -29.19 37.78
N ASN A 299 -0.45 -27.98 38.23
CA ASN A 299 -0.63 -27.65 39.64
C ASN A 299 -2.08 -27.28 39.89
N ASP A 300 -2.64 -27.78 40.99
CA ASP A 300 -3.91 -27.27 41.49
C ASP A 300 -3.73 -25.87 42.10
N THR A 301 -4.84 -25.18 42.33
CA THR A 301 -4.84 -23.81 42.86
C THR A 301 -4.02 -23.72 44.15
N SER A 302 -4.22 -24.65 45.09
CA SER A 302 -3.54 -24.63 46.39
C SER A 302 -2.03 -24.79 46.27
N ARG A 303 -1.54 -25.71 45.42
CA ARG A 303 -0.11 -25.90 45.19
C ARG A 303 0.51 -24.70 44.47
N LEU A 304 -0.20 -24.12 43.50
CA LEU A 304 0.27 -22.94 42.79
C LEU A 304 0.45 -21.76 43.76
N LEU A 305 -0.53 -21.51 44.63
CA LEU A 305 -0.44 -20.47 45.67
C LEU A 305 0.74 -20.74 46.63
N ALA A 306 0.88 -21.98 47.10
CA ALA A 306 1.97 -22.36 47.98
C ALA A 306 3.35 -22.10 47.37
N ILE A 307 3.55 -22.36 46.07
CA ILE A 307 4.82 -22.07 45.37
C ILE A 307 5.16 -20.59 45.49
N PHE A 308 4.19 -19.70 45.24
CA PHE A 308 4.42 -18.26 45.29
C PHE A 308 4.60 -17.72 46.71
N ASP A 309 3.90 -18.29 47.70
CA ASP A 309 4.00 -17.87 49.10
C ASP A 309 5.40 -18.15 49.69
N HIS A 310 6.07 -19.21 49.22
CA HIS A 310 7.44 -19.56 49.63
C HIS A 310 8.53 -18.75 48.92
N LEU A 311 8.19 -17.91 47.94
CA LEU A 311 9.20 -17.08 47.28
C LEU A 311 9.79 -16.04 48.24
N PRO A 312 11.08 -15.68 48.14
CA PRO A 312 11.66 -14.56 48.88
C PRO A 312 10.91 -13.25 48.60
N ALA A 313 10.87 -12.33 49.56
CA ALA A 313 10.19 -11.04 49.41
C ALA A 313 10.73 -10.19 48.25
N GLU A 314 12.04 -10.32 47.95
CA GLU A 314 12.72 -9.62 46.85
C GLU A 314 12.48 -10.24 45.46
N HIS A 315 11.83 -11.40 45.39
CA HIS A 315 11.62 -12.09 44.11
C HIS A 315 10.64 -11.28 43.22
N PRO A 316 10.97 -10.98 41.95
CA PRO A 316 10.18 -10.07 41.12
C PRO A 316 8.75 -10.56 40.84
N ALA A 317 8.51 -11.88 40.88
CA ALA A 317 7.17 -12.46 40.75
C ALA A 317 6.22 -12.15 41.93
N ARG A 318 6.74 -11.78 43.11
CA ARG A 318 5.92 -11.53 44.32
C ARG A 318 4.92 -10.39 44.12
N GLY A 319 5.34 -9.27 43.55
CA GLY A 319 4.46 -8.10 43.35
C GLY A 319 3.22 -8.43 42.51
N PRO A 320 3.39 -8.92 41.28
CA PRO A 320 2.26 -9.35 40.43
C PRO A 320 1.42 -10.45 41.08
N TYR A 321 2.05 -11.43 41.74
CA TYR A 321 1.34 -12.48 42.47
C TYR A 321 0.48 -11.91 43.61
N SER A 322 0.98 -10.97 44.40
CA SER A 322 0.23 -10.36 45.50
C SER A 322 -1.03 -9.66 45.01
N LEU A 323 -1.00 -9.00 43.85
CA LEU A 323 -2.18 -8.39 43.24
C LEU A 323 -3.21 -9.44 42.79
N PHE A 324 -2.76 -10.58 42.25
CA PHE A 324 -3.63 -11.72 41.95
C PHE A 324 -4.24 -12.31 43.24
N ALA A 325 -3.42 -12.53 44.27
CA ALA A 325 -3.80 -13.16 45.54
C ALA A 325 -4.81 -12.32 46.34
N GLN A 326 -4.75 -10.98 46.22
CA GLN A 326 -5.71 -10.04 46.84
C GLN A 326 -7.16 -10.20 46.37
N SER A 327 -7.41 -10.98 45.32
CA SER A 327 -8.77 -11.33 44.88
C SER A 327 -9.59 -11.92 46.03
N SER A 328 -10.80 -11.40 46.22
CA SER A 328 -11.59 -11.50 47.45
C SER A 328 -12.08 -12.92 47.81
N SER A 329 -12.12 -13.85 46.85
CA SER A 329 -12.59 -15.23 47.08
C SER A 329 -11.80 -16.27 46.27
N ASP A 330 -11.75 -17.50 46.79
CA ASP A 330 -11.11 -18.65 46.13
C ASP A 330 -11.76 -18.97 44.78
N THR A 331 -13.07 -18.74 44.65
CA THR A 331 -13.83 -18.91 43.41
C THR A 331 -13.35 -17.94 42.33
N VAL A 332 -13.07 -16.69 42.70
CA VAL A 332 -12.54 -15.68 41.77
C VAL A 332 -11.13 -16.07 41.30
N ARG A 333 -10.25 -16.48 42.24
CA ARG A 333 -8.89 -16.94 41.87
C ARG A 333 -8.92 -18.15 40.95
N SER A 334 -9.80 -19.11 41.22
CA SER A 334 -9.98 -20.30 40.36
C SER A 334 -10.51 -19.92 38.97
N GLY A 335 -11.42 -18.93 38.89
CA GLY A 335 -11.91 -18.39 37.63
C GLY A 335 -10.79 -17.74 36.80
N ILE A 336 -9.92 -16.94 37.43
CA ILE A 336 -8.76 -16.32 36.76
C ILE A 336 -7.78 -17.37 36.24
N ILE A 337 -7.49 -18.41 37.04
CA ILE A 337 -6.60 -19.53 36.63
C ILE A 337 -7.18 -20.25 35.40
N LEU A 338 -8.49 -20.56 35.43
CA LEU A 338 -9.17 -21.24 34.34
C LEU A 338 -9.22 -20.38 33.06
N GLY A 339 -9.51 -19.08 33.22
CA GLY A 339 -9.53 -18.11 32.12
C GLY A 339 -8.17 -17.98 31.44
N LEU A 340 -7.10 -17.80 32.23
CA LEU A 340 -5.73 -17.80 31.71
C LEU A 340 -5.38 -19.13 31.03
N GLY A 341 -5.78 -20.25 31.63
CA GLY A 341 -5.56 -21.60 31.06
C GLY A 341 -6.23 -21.79 29.70
N THR A 342 -7.40 -21.19 29.50
CA THR A 342 -8.14 -21.22 28.22
C THR A 342 -7.43 -20.38 27.17
N ARG A 343 -6.95 -19.18 27.52
CA ARG A 343 -6.21 -18.29 26.59
C ARG A 343 -4.92 -18.90 26.08
N LEU A 344 -4.22 -19.61 26.94
CA LEU A 344 -2.93 -20.23 26.65
C LEU A 344 -3.06 -21.67 26.10
N GLN A 345 -4.29 -22.19 25.92
CA GLN A 345 -4.55 -23.57 25.54
C GLN A 345 -3.86 -24.01 24.24
N VAL A 346 -3.66 -23.08 23.32
CA VAL A 346 -2.90 -23.29 22.07
C VAL A 346 -1.49 -23.86 22.30
N LEU A 347 -0.87 -23.56 23.45
CA LEU A 347 0.44 -24.09 23.84
C LEU A 347 0.40 -25.57 24.22
N GLN A 348 -0.78 -26.20 24.31
CA GLN A 348 -0.91 -27.66 24.42
C GLN A 348 -0.44 -28.36 23.15
N ASN A 349 -0.58 -27.72 21.99
CA ASN A 349 -0.23 -28.32 20.71
C ASN A 349 1.29 -28.50 20.58
N GLU A 350 1.75 -29.73 20.31
CA GLU A 350 3.17 -30.07 20.22
C GLU A 350 3.93 -29.26 19.16
N ALA A 351 3.29 -28.95 18.03
CA ALA A 351 3.90 -28.16 16.97
C ALA A 351 4.13 -26.71 17.42
N VAL A 352 3.20 -26.14 18.20
CA VAL A 352 3.31 -24.80 18.80
C VAL A 352 4.38 -24.80 19.91
N GLN A 353 4.44 -25.85 20.74
CA GLN A 353 5.50 -25.96 21.74
C GLN A 353 6.88 -25.95 21.06
N ARG A 354 7.06 -26.76 20.01
CA ARG A 354 8.33 -26.84 19.29
C ARG A 354 8.78 -25.49 18.74
N ILE A 355 7.88 -24.71 18.13
CA ILE A 355 8.25 -23.41 17.53
C ILE A 355 8.42 -22.30 18.58
N THR A 356 7.96 -22.48 19.83
CA THR A 356 8.05 -21.46 20.89
C THR A 356 9.04 -21.77 22.01
N SER A 357 9.59 -23.00 22.05
CA SER A 357 10.51 -23.43 23.12
C SER A 357 11.98 -23.05 22.87
N ARG A 358 12.41 -22.94 21.61
CA ARG A 358 13.79 -22.61 21.24
C ARG A 358 13.87 -21.25 20.56
N SER A 359 15.06 -20.67 20.49
CA SER A 359 15.29 -19.37 19.84
C SER A 359 16.33 -19.49 18.73
N ASP A 360 15.86 -19.88 17.54
CA ASP A 360 16.65 -19.96 16.31
C ASP A 360 16.65 -18.62 15.55
N ILE A 361 15.72 -17.72 15.89
CA ILE A 361 15.52 -16.39 15.29
C ILE A 361 16.01 -15.30 16.25
N ASP A 362 17.03 -14.54 15.86
CA ASP A 362 17.45 -13.31 16.55
C ASP A 362 16.68 -12.10 15.99
N LEU A 363 15.87 -11.45 16.83
CA LEU A 363 15.09 -10.27 16.46
C LEU A 363 15.94 -9.00 16.24
N THR A 364 17.19 -8.97 16.72
CA THR A 364 18.11 -7.84 16.55
C THR A 364 19.02 -7.98 15.32
N ALA A 365 19.23 -9.20 14.83
CA ALA A 365 20.09 -9.49 13.67
C ALA A 365 19.74 -8.67 12.42
N PRO A 366 18.45 -8.45 12.04
CA PRO A 366 18.11 -7.65 10.87
C PRO A 366 18.63 -6.21 10.90
N ALA A 367 18.87 -5.64 12.09
CA ALA A 367 19.43 -4.29 12.24
C ALA A 367 20.98 -4.27 12.18
N LYS A 368 21.63 -5.43 12.27
CA LYS A 368 23.10 -5.60 12.33
C LYS A 368 23.67 -6.01 10.97
N HIS A 369 23.03 -6.97 10.30
CA HIS A 369 23.45 -7.53 9.02
C HIS A 369 22.26 -7.93 8.17
N LYS A 370 22.51 -8.23 6.89
CA LYS A 370 21.51 -8.54 5.87
C LYS A 370 20.69 -9.78 6.23
N CYS A 371 19.42 -9.60 6.57
CA CYS A 371 18.49 -10.68 6.95
C CYS A 371 17.19 -10.61 6.13
N ALA A 372 16.61 -11.76 5.82
CA ALA A 372 15.28 -11.89 5.23
C ALA A 372 14.44 -12.86 6.05
N TYR A 373 13.53 -12.34 6.87
CA TYR A 373 12.67 -13.16 7.73
C TYR A 373 11.27 -13.26 7.14
N TYR A 374 10.78 -14.49 6.98
CA TYR A 374 9.44 -14.78 6.49
C TYR A 374 8.55 -15.23 7.63
N ILE A 375 7.43 -14.56 7.83
CA ILE A 375 6.44 -14.87 8.84
C ILE A 375 5.22 -15.40 8.09
N VAL A 376 5.02 -16.71 8.14
CA VAL A 376 3.90 -17.37 7.45
C VAL A 376 2.69 -17.36 8.36
N LEU A 377 1.61 -16.73 7.90
CA LEU A 377 0.39 -16.50 8.68
C LEU A 377 -0.80 -17.21 8.05
N SER A 378 -1.78 -17.62 8.85
CA SER A 378 -3.04 -18.15 8.31
C SER A 378 -3.96 -16.99 7.91
N ASP A 379 -4.60 -17.10 6.75
CA ASP A 379 -5.69 -16.20 6.31
C ASP A 379 -7.09 -16.72 6.70
N GLN A 380 -7.18 -17.96 7.22
CA GLN A 380 -8.43 -18.60 7.63
C GLN A 380 -8.60 -18.68 9.16
N ASP A 381 -7.50 -18.82 9.90
CA ASP A 381 -7.53 -19.16 11.33
C ASP A 381 -6.74 -18.14 12.18
N ALA A 382 -7.44 -17.51 13.12
CA ALA A 382 -6.88 -16.53 14.05
C ALA A 382 -6.22 -17.15 15.30
N THR A 383 -6.24 -18.48 15.46
CA THR A 383 -5.73 -19.16 16.67
C THR A 383 -4.27 -18.82 16.97
N MET A 384 -3.43 -18.61 15.95
CA MET A 384 -2.02 -18.25 16.11
C MET A 384 -1.75 -16.73 16.08
N ALA A 385 -2.79 -15.89 16.00
CA ALA A 385 -2.62 -14.45 15.82
C ALA A 385 -1.90 -13.76 16.99
N PHE A 386 -2.04 -14.28 18.22
CA PHE A 386 -1.31 -13.74 19.37
C PHE A 386 0.21 -13.96 19.26
N LEU A 387 0.67 -15.08 18.66
CA LEU A 387 2.10 -15.34 18.45
C LEU A 387 2.68 -14.37 17.41
N SER A 388 1.96 -14.10 16.33
CA SER A 388 2.41 -13.12 15.33
C SER A 388 2.46 -11.72 15.93
N SER A 389 1.45 -11.31 16.70
CA SER A 389 1.48 -10.02 17.40
C SER A 389 2.63 -9.94 18.42
N LEU A 390 2.87 -11.02 19.17
CA LEU A 390 3.98 -11.10 20.13
C LEU A 390 5.33 -10.93 19.43
N PHE A 391 5.53 -11.63 18.31
CA PHE A 391 6.72 -11.54 17.49
C PHE A 391 6.99 -10.10 17.03
N PHE A 392 6.02 -9.46 16.39
CA PHE A 392 6.18 -8.10 15.88
C PHE A 392 6.34 -7.05 16.99
N SER A 393 5.58 -7.15 18.09
CA SER A 393 5.75 -6.26 19.25
C SER A 393 7.16 -6.36 19.83
N CYS A 394 7.70 -7.58 19.97
CA CYS A 394 9.07 -7.78 20.44
C CYS A 394 10.09 -7.27 19.43
N LEU A 395 9.87 -7.53 18.14
CA LEU A 395 10.73 -7.08 17.06
C LEU A 395 10.86 -5.55 17.06
N PHE A 396 9.75 -4.81 17.12
CA PHE A 396 9.79 -3.34 17.17
C PHE A 396 10.59 -2.83 18.37
N ILE A 397 10.40 -3.41 19.55
CA ILE A 397 11.12 -3.01 20.77
C ILE A 397 12.62 -3.30 20.62
N LYS A 398 12.97 -4.49 20.15
CA LYS A 398 14.36 -4.94 20.00
C LYS A 398 15.11 -4.11 18.95
N LEU A 399 14.52 -3.88 17.78
CA LEU A 399 15.11 -3.04 16.74
C LEU A 399 15.25 -1.58 17.20
N THR A 400 14.24 -1.05 17.89
CA THR A 400 14.27 0.32 18.43
C THR A 400 15.36 0.49 19.49
N ARG A 401 15.42 -0.42 20.47
CA ARG A 401 16.47 -0.42 21.51
C ARG A 401 17.86 -0.57 20.89
N TYR A 402 18.00 -1.41 19.85
CA TYR A 402 19.26 -1.55 19.13
C TYR A 402 19.67 -0.24 18.47
N ALA A 403 18.79 0.38 17.68
CA ALA A 403 19.08 1.67 17.03
C ALA A 403 19.44 2.77 18.03
N ASP A 404 18.70 2.87 19.14
CA ASP A 404 18.96 3.86 20.21
C ASP A 404 20.30 3.63 20.93
N SER A 405 20.84 2.40 20.90
CA SER A 405 22.17 2.09 21.45
C SER A 405 23.32 2.49 20.52
N ARG A 406 23.05 2.82 19.24
CA ARG A 406 24.05 3.22 18.26
C ARG A 406 24.35 4.72 18.36
N PRO A 407 25.60 5.16 18.09
CA PRO A 407 25.96 6.58 18.16
C PRO A 407 25.14 7.51 17.26
N ASN A 408 24.64 6.99 16.14
CA ASN A 408 23.81 7.72 15.17
C ASN A 408 22.29 7.54 15.41
N GLY A 409 21.88 6.76 16.42
CA GLY A 409 20.47 6.48 16.71
C GLY A 409 19.75 5.66 15.64
N ARG A 410 20.49 4.89 14.81
CA ARG A 410 19.95 4.17 13.64
C ARG A 410 20.42 2.73 13.61
N CYS A 411 19.66 1.86 12.94
CA CYS A 411 20.13 0.52 12.60
C CYS A 411 21.37 0.61 11.68
N ASP A 412 22.33 -0.31 11.83
CA ASP A 412 23.51 -0.35 10.96
C ASP A 412 23.09 -0.81 9.54
N VAL A 413 22.11 -1.71 9.47
CA VAL A 413 21.40 -2.08 8.24
C VAL A 413 19.93 -1.63 8.34
N PRO A 414 19.41 -0.83 7.39
CA PRO A 414 18.00 -0.46 7.37
C PRO A 414 17.08 -1.67 7.30
N VAL A 415 15.97 -1.63 8.04
CA VAL A 415 15.02 -2.75 8.13
C VAL A 415 13.68 -2.39 7.49
N ASN A 416 13.29 -3.13 6.46
CA ASN A 416 12.01 -2.96 5.77
C ASN A 416 11.02 -4.05 6.21
N LEU A 417 9.98 -3.66 6.93
CA LEU A 417 8.85 -4.52 7.26
C LEU A 417 7.84 -4.44 6.11
N ILE A 418 7.68 -5.53 5.37
CA ILE A 418 6.73 -5.67 4.28
C ILE A 418 5.60 -6.57 4.76
N LEU A 419 4.54 -5.91 5.21
CA LEU A 419 3.41 -6.56 5.85
C LEU A 419 2.32 -6.83 4.80
N ASP A 420 2.51 -7.89 3.99
CA ASP A 420 1.46 -8.37 3.09
C ASP A 420 0.28 -8.90 3.89
N GLU A 421 -0.92 -8.56 3.45
CA GLU A 421 -2.17 -8.83 4.17
C GLU A 421 -2.06 -8.51 5.67
N PHE A 422 -1.73 -7.26 5.99
CA PHE A 422 -1.50 -6.77 7.37
C PHE A 422 -2.60 -7.19 8.37
N ASN A 423 -3.83 -7.34 7.91
CA ASN A 423 -4.97 -7.79 8.72
C ASN A 423 -4.91 -9.28 9.13
N ASN A 424 -3.97 -10.09 8.63
CA ASN A 424 -3.76 -11.46 9.12
C ASN A 424 -2.85 -11.49 10.35
N ILE A 425 -2.16 -10.38 10.64
CA ILE A 425 -1.40 -10.23 11.87
C ILE A 425 -2.38 -10.02 13.03
N GLY A 426 -2.05 -10.58 14.20
CA GLY A 426 -2.71 -10.15 15.43
C GLY A 426 -2.59 -8.64 15.63
N LYS A 427 -3.47 -8.08 16.46
CA LYS A 427 -3.44 -6.64 16.72
C LYS A 427 -2.07 -6.26 17.30
N LEU A 428 -1.34 -5.42 16.57
CA LEU A 428 -0.03 -4.94 17.01
C LEU A 428 -0.15 -3.89 18.10
N GLY A 429 0.80 -3.92 19.05
CA GLY A 429 0.79 -3.08 20.25
C GLY A 429 0.44 -3.87 21.51
N ALA A 430 0.91 -3.40 22.66
CA ALA A 430 0.59 -3.98 23.96
C ALA A 430 -0.74 -3.44 24.51
N ALA A 431 -1.10 -2.22 24.12
CA ALA A 431 -2.40 -1.63 24.43
C ALA A 431 -3.54 -2.46 23.78
N PRO A 432 -4.66 -2.71 24.50
CA PRO A 432 -5.78 -3.51 23.98
C PRO A 432 -6.41 -2.97 22.68
N ASP A 433 -6.32 -1.66 22.46
CA ASP A 433 -6.81 -0.97 21.27
C ASP A 433 -5.78 -0.90 20.13
N GLY A 434 -4.52 -1.24 20.38
CA GLY A 434 -3.42 -1.18 19.41
C GLY A 434 -2.76 0.20 19.27
N SER A 435 -3.07 1.16 20.15
CA SER A 435 -2.56 2.54 20.08
C SER A 435 -1.02 2.65 20.16
N ASP A 436 -0.34 1.69 20.78
CA ASP A 436 1.12 1.65 20.81
C ASP A 436 1.74 1.51 19.41
N PHE A 437 1.06 0.83 18.49
CA PHE A 437 1.56 0.66 17.13
C PHE A 437 1.58 1.99 16.37
N CYS A 438 0.57 2.85 16.53
CA CYS A 438 0.57 4.20 15.98
C CYS A 438 1.76 5.03 16.49
N ARG A 439 2.04 4.93 17.80
CA ARG A 439 3.20 5.59 18.44
C ARG A 439 4.54 5.01 17.97
N ALA A 440 4.60 3.71 17.71
CA ALA A 440 5.78 3.10 17.12
C ALA A 440 6.02 3.62 15.69
N LEU A 441 5.00 3.58 14.83
CA LEU A 441 5.09 4.06 13.44
C LEU A 441 5.59 5.50 13.32
N SER A 442 5.19 6.40 14.23
CA SER A 442 5.64 7.79 14.19
C SER A 442 7.11 8.00 14.59
N THR A 443 7.72 7.04 15.31
CA THR A 443 9.05 7.18 15.90
C THR A 443 10.12 6.30 15.26
N ILE A 444 9.75 5.20 14.61
CA ILE A 444 10.70 4.25 13.99
C ILE A 444 11.41 4.82 12.76
N ARG A 445 10.85 5.86 12.13
CA ARG A 445 11.42 6.51 10.94
C ARG A 445 12.87 6.96 11.16
N SER A 446 13.16 7.62 12.29
CA SER A 446 14.50 8.15 12.56
C SER A 446 15.54 7.07 12.83
N ARG A 447 15.10 5.82 13.01
CA ARG A 447 15.92 4.65 13.33
C ARG A 447 16.24 3.79 12.10
N ASP A 448 15.87 4.25 10.92
CA ASP A 448 15.99 3.53 9.64
C ASP A 448 15.20 2.20 9.59
N ILE A 449 14.06 2.17 10.30
CA ILE A 449 13.06 1.11 10.22
C ILE A 449 11.87 1.64 9.41
N ARG A 450 11.43 0.87 8.42
CA ARG A 450 10.42 1.27 7.43
C ARG A 450 9.31 0.22 7.36
N VAL A 451 8.07 0.65 7.18
CA VAL A 451 6.91 -0.23 7.16
C VAL A 451 6.11 0.00 5.88
N MET A 452 5.84 -1.08 5.16
CA MET A 452 4.89 -1.15 4.06
C MET A 452 3.71 -2.00 4.51
N LEU A 453 2.56 -1.36 4.68
CA LEU A 453 1.31 -1.98 5.09
C LEU A 453 0.48 -2.27 3.84
N ALA A 454 0.27 -3.54 3.51
CA ALA A 454 -0.67 -3.90 2.44
C ALA A 454 -1.98 -4.40 3.04
N VAL A 455 -3.09 -3.74 2.68
CA VAL A 455 -4.44 -4.08 3.11
C VAL A 455 -5.36 -4.29 1.91
N GLN A 456 -6.35 -5.16 2.08
CA GLN A 456 -7.31 -5.44 1.01
C GLN A 456 -8.31 -4.29 0.84
N SER A 457 -8.77 -3.73 1.96
CA SER A 457 -9.66 -2.57 2.00
C SER A 457 -9.37 -1.71 3.22
N LEU A 458 -9.75 -0.43 3.14
CA LEU A 458 -9.68 0.47 4.27
C LEU A 458 -10.59 0.01 5.41
N GLY A 459 -11.78 -0.53 5.09
CA GLY A 459 -12.75 -1.00 6.10
C GLY A 459 -12.23 -2.11 7.00
N GLN A 460 -11.43 -3.05 6.46
CA GLN A 460 -10.80 -4.07 7.30
C GLN A 460 -9.80 -3.45 8.30
N LEU A 461 -9.04 -2.43 7.87
CA LEU A 461 -8.12 -1.70 8.75
C LEU A 461 -8.90 -0.94 9.84
N GLN A 462 -10.01 -0.28 9.48
CA GLN A 462 -10.89 0.42 10.44
C GLN A 462 -11.43 -0.51 11.52
N ASN A 463 -11.88 -1.70 11.14
CA ASN A 463 -12.41 -2.68 12.08
C ASN A 463 -11.36 -3.21 13.05
N ARG A 464 -10.12 -3.42 12.57
CA ARG A 464 -9.02 -3.90 13.42
C ARG A 464 -8.47 -2.80 14.34
N TYR A 465 -8.41 -1.56 13.85
CA TYR A 465 -7.91 -0.39 14.57
C TYR A 465 -9.01 0.69 14.68
N PRO A 466 -9.98 0.50 15.61
CA PRO A 466 -11.11 1.41 15.80
C PRO A 466 -10.67 2.74 16.42
N ASN A 467 -11.63 3.61 16.78
CA ASN A 467 -11.38 4.90 17.45
C ASN A 467 -10.43 5.82 16.68
N ASN A 468 -10.53 5.81 15.34
CA ASN A 468 -9.67 6.56 14.42
C ASN A 468 -8.18 6.14 14.42
N LEU A 469 -7.80 5.07 15.11
CA LEU A 469 -6.41 4.57 15.07
C LEU A 469 -5.99 4.16 13.65
N TRP A 470 -6.90 3.58 12.85
CA TRP A 470 -6.64 3.32 11.44
C TRP A 470 -6.22 4.58 10.66
N SER A 471 -6.81 5.74 10.99
CA SER A 471 -6.53 7.01 10.33
C SER A 471 -5.16 7.53 10.75
N GLU A 472 -4.78 7.33 12.02
CA GLU A 472 -3.42 7.62 12.50
C GLU A 472 -2.37 6.75 11.82
N ILE A 473 -2.62 5.45 11.62
CA ILE A 473 -1.72 4.54 10.91
C ILE A 473 -1.50 5.03 9.47
N VAL A 474 -2.59 5.31 8.75
CA VAL A 474 -2.53 5.80 7.37
C VAL A 474 -1.90 7.20 7.31
N GLY A 475 -2.13 8.04 8.32
CA GLY A 475 -1.54 9.38 8.44
C GLY A 475 -0.02 9.37 8.68
N ASN A 476 0.52 8.28 9.24
CA ASN A 476 1.97 8.08 9.35
C ASN A 476 2.62 7.58 8.05
N CYS A 477 1.84 7.23 7.02
CA CYS A 477 2.36 6.80 5.72
C CYS A 477 2.39 7.98 4.73
N ASP A 478 3.59 8.48 4.40
CA ASP A 478 3.73 9.59 3.43
C ASP A 478 3.38 9.15 2.00
N ILE A 479 3.43 7.85 1.72
CA ILE A 479 3.04 7.27 0.43
C ILE A 479 1.81 6.37 0.62
N GLN A 480 0.78 6.62 -0.19
CA GLN A 480 -0.43 5.80 -0.24
C GLN A 480 -0.68 5.35 -1.67
N LEU A 481 -0.78 4.04 -1.87
CA LEU A 481 -0.95 3.41 -3.18
C LEU A 481 -2.32 2.75 -3.25
N MET A 482 -3.04 2.98 -4.33
CA MET A 482 -4.35 2.39 -4.60
C MET A 482 -4.30 1.61 -5.90
N LEU A 483 -4.37 0.29 -5.81
CA LEU A 483 -4.32 -0.61 -6.95
C LEU A 483 -5.71 -1.02 -7.45
N GLY A 484 -6.77 -0.64 -6.73
CA GLY A 484 -8.17 -0.94 -7.05
C GLY A 484 -8.94 -1.43 -5.82
N CYS A 485 -10.20 -1.00 -5.66
CA CYS A 485 -11.06 -1.43 -4.56
C CYS A 485 -12.42 -1.87 -5.08
N THR A 486 -13.11 -2.60 -4.21
CA THR A 486 -14.49 -3.04 -4.42
C THR A 486 -15.46 -2.39 -3.44
N ASP A 487 -14.96 -1.67 -2.43
CA ASP A 487 -15.76 -1.03 -1.39
C ASP A 487 -15.82 0.49 -1.53
N ASP A 488 -16.99 1.05 -1.21
CA ASP A 488 -17.25 2.49 -1.31
C ASP A 488 -16.38 3.32 -0.37
N LEU A 489 -16.10 2.81 0.83
CA LEU A 489 -15.30 3.52 1.83
C LEU A 489 -13.88 3.84 1.31
N THR A 490 -13.20 2.85 0.71
CA THR A 490 -11.87 3.05 0.13
C THR A 490 -11.96 3.96 -1.10
N ALA A 491 -12.99 3.81 -1.94
CA ALA A 491 -13.20 4.66 -3.11
C ALA A 491 -13.43 6.14 -2.75
N GLU A 492 -14.29 6.39 -1.76
CA GLU A 492 -14.56 7.71 -1.20
C GLU A 492 -13.31 8.33 -0.59
N TYR A 493 -12.51 7.54 0.13
CA TYR A 493 -11.24 7.99 0.69
C TYR A 493 -10.30 8.52 -0.40
N PHE A 494 -10.04 7.73 -1.46
CA PHE A 494 -9.15 8.15 -2.54
C PHE A 494 -9.74 9.27 -3.41
N SER A 495 -11.06 9.27 -3.62
CA SER A 495 -11.79 10.39 -4.26
C SER A 495 -11.62 11.69 -3.48
N ALA A 496 -11.80 11.66 -2.16
CA ALA A 496 -11.59 12.82 -1.30
C ALA A 496 -10.14 13.28 -1.31
N ARG A 497 -9.18 12.36 -1.27
CA ARG A 497 -7.74 12.66 -1.35
C ARG A 497 -7.30 13.19 -2.72
N SER A 498 -8.04 12.88 -3.80
CA SER A 498 -7.79 13.46 -5.13
C SER A 498 -8.06 14.97 -5.19
N GLY A 499 -8.82 15.50 -4.24
CA GLY A 499 -9.09 16.93 -4.10
C GLY A 499 -10.26 17.44 -4.94
N ASP A 500 -10.59 18.72 -4.74
CA ASP A 500 -11.62 19.43 -5.48
C ASP A 500 -11.00 20.28 -6.60
N ILE A 501 -11.67 20.30 -7.75
CA ILE A 501 -11.35 21.10 -8.93
C ILE A 501 -12.50 22.05 -9.25
N SER A 502 -12.13 23.20 -9.80
CA SER A 502 -13.07 24.19 -10.33
C SER A 502 -13.29 23.93 -11.81
N ILE A 503 -14.53 23.77 -12.24
CA ILE A 503 -14.88 23.48 -13.65
C ILE A 503 -15.75 24.57 -14.24
N GLU A 504 -15.62 24.78 -15.55
CA GLU A 504 -16.49 25.67 -16.31
C GLU A 504 -17.83 24.99 -16.58
N VAL A 505 -18.92 25.59 -16.11
CA VAL A 505 -20.28 25.14 -16.39
C VAL A 505 -20.89 26.07 -17.42
N LYS A 506 -21.02 25.60 -18.66
CA LYS A 506 -21.74 26.31 -19.72
C LYS A 506 -23.18 25.86 -19.74
N SER A 507 -24.09 26.73 -19.34
CA SER A 507 -25.52 26.52 -19.55
C SER A 507 -25.96 27.32 -20.77
N THR A 508 -26.50 26.62 -21.77
CA THR A 508 -27.06 27.27 -22.96
C THR A 508 -28.58 27.15 -22.89
N MET A 509 -29.28 28.26 -22.63
CA MET A 509 -30.73 28.30 -22.69
C MET A 509 -31.17 28.81 -24.05
N THR A 510 -31.95 28.01 -24.78
CA THR A 510 -32.64 28.46 -26.00
C THR A 510 -33.96 29.11 -25.61
N VAL A 511 -34.05 30.44 -25.73
CA VAL A 511 -35.32 31.14 -25.56
C VAL A 511 -36.08 31.07 -26.87
N ARG A 512 -37.06 30.16 -26.99
CA ARG A 512 -38.01 30.17 -28.10
C ARG A 512 -39.06 31.24 -27.81
N LYS A 513 -38.95 32.41 -28.43
CA LYS A 513 -40.09 33.32 -28.52
C LYS A 513 -41.08 32.76 -29.53
N THR A 514 -42.25 32.36 -29.07
CA THR A 514 -43.42 32.16 -29.93
C THR A 514 -43.93 33.56 -30.30
N MET A 515 -43.66 34.04 -31.52
CA MET A 515 -44.57 34.87 -32.32
C MET A 515 -43.99 35.22 -33.71
N ALA A 516 -44.88 35.06 -34.71
CA ALA A 516 -44.86 35.51 -36.11
C ALA A 516 -43.85 34.89 -37.10
N VAL A 517 -44.37 34.58 -38.30
CA VAL A 517 -43.92 33.65 -39.35
C VAL A 517 -42.65 34.07 -40.12
N VAL A 518 -41.91 35.10 -39.70
CA VAL A 518 -40.74 35.57 -40.47
C VAL A 518 -39.59 35.87 -39.51
N GLN A 519 -38.48 35.13 -39.66
CA GLN A 519 -37.24 35.15 -38.88
C GLN A 519 -37.26 34.50 -37.48
N VAL A 520 -37.13 33.17 -37.46
CA VAL A 520 -36.63 32.43 -36.28
C VAL A 520 -35.10 32.55 -36.27
N ILE A 521 -34.57 33.62 -35.68
CA ILE A 521 -33.16 33.64 -35.25
C ILE A 521 -33.15 33.15 -33.79
N PRO A 522 -32.70 31.92 -33.50
CA PRO A 522 -32.60 31.46 -32.12
C PRO A 522 -31.62 32.37 -31.36
N GLN A 523 -32.12 33.14 -30.39
CA GLN A 523 -31.26 33.84 -29.44
C GLN A 523 -30.77 32.83 -28.40
N TYR A 524 -29.48 32.51 -28.46
CA TYR A 524 -28.81 31.70 -27.44
C TYR A 524 -28.37 32.60 -26.30
N ARG A 525 -28.89 32.37 -25.09
CA ARG A 525 -28.30 32.92 -23.87
C ARG A 525 -27.32 31.88 -23.34
N GLN A 526 -26.02 32.16 -23.49
CA GLN A 526 -24.97 31.40 -22.83
C GLN A 526 -24.67 32.04 -21.49
N THR A 527 -24.78 31.27 -20.42
CA THR A 527 -24.32 31.66 -19.09
C THR A 527 -23.14 30.75 -18.76
N GLU A 528 -21.99 31.36 -18.48
CA GLU A 528 -20.80 30.68 -18.00
C GLU A 528 -20.75 30.83 -16.48
N GLY A 529 -20.63 29.72 -15.77
CA GLY A 529 -20.55 29.68 -14.31
C GLY A 529 -19.43 28.76 -13.84
N HIS A 530 -19.12 28.84 -12.55
CA HIS A 530 -18.11 27.97 -11.92
C HIS A 530 -18.83 26.80 -11.25
N GLY A 531 -18.32 25.59 -11.44
CA GLY A 531 -18.80 24.37 -10.81
C GLY A 531 -17.73 23.75 -9.92
N LYS A 532 -18.16 22.96 -8.93
CA LYS A 532 -17.30 22.16 -8.07
C LYS A 532 -17.36 20.69 -8.49
N ARG A 533 -16.19 20.05 -8.63
CA ARG A 533 -16.10 18.62 -8.89
C ARG A 533 -14.89 18.04 -8.14
N ARG A 534 -14.92 16.76 -7.75
CA ARG A 534 -13.69 16.05 -7.35
C ARG A 534 -12.78 15.87 -8.56
N LEU A 535 -11.46 15.75 -8.36
CA LEU A 535 -10.56 15.37 -9.45
C LEU A 535 -10.89 13.96 -9.96
N MET A 536 -11.20 13.04 -9.06
CA MET A 536 -11.76 11.71 -9.34
C MET A 536 -13.01 11.51 -8.48
N THR A 537 -14.15 11.15 -9.08
CA THR A 537 -15.33 10.74 -8.30
C THR A 537 -15.11 9.34 -7.71
N PRO A 538 -15.85 8.95 -6.65
CA PRO A 538 -15.74 7.59 -6.10
C PRO A 538 -16.00 6.51 -7.16
N ASP A 539 -16.96 6.76 -8.06
CA ASP A 539 -17.27 5.90 -9.20
C ASP A 539 -16.10 5.78 -10.20
N GLU A 540 -15.37 6.85 -10.48
CA GLU A 540 -14.16 6.80 -11.31
C GLU A 540 -13.02 6.04 -10.63
N VAL A 541 -12.93 6.11 -9.30
CA VAL A 541 -11.96 5.33 -8.52
C VAL A 541 -12.30 3.84 -8.56
N LEU A 542 -13.58 3.48 -8.43
CA LEU A 542 -14.05 2.08 -8.52
C LEU A 542 -13.84 1.47 -9.91
N ARG A 543 -13.92 2.28 -10.96
CA ARG A 543 -13.72 1.85 -12.35
C ARG A 543 -12.28 2.06 -12.85
N LEU A 544 -11.32 2.28 -11.95
CA LEU A 544 -9.91 2.40 -12.34
C LEU A 544 -9.47 1.12 -13.06
N PRO A 545 -8.83 1.22 -14.26
CA PRO A 545 -8.35 0.06 -14.98
C PRO A 545 -7.38 -0.79 -14.15
N ASN A 546 -7.39 -2.11 -14.33
CA ASN A 546 -6.58 -3.03 -13.54
C ASN A 546 -5.07 -2.88 -13.77
N GLU A 547 -4.64 -2.26 -14.87
CA GLU A 547 -3.25 -1.97 -15.18
C GLU A 547 -2.79 -0.63 -14.55
N GLU A 548 -3.72 0.19 -14.07
CA GLU A 548 -3.46 1.51 -13.50
C GLU A 548 -3.56 1.49 -11.98
N MET A 549 -2.88 2.44 -11.34
CA MET A 549 -2.94 2.67 -9.90
C MET A 549 -2.84 4.16 -9.60
N LEU A 550 -3.38 4.55 -8.45
CA LEU A 550 -3.22 5.90 -7.93
C LEU A 550 -2.11 5.91 -6.88
N CYS A 551 -1.25 6.92 -6.94
CA CYS A 551 -0.21 7.16 -5.97
C CYS A 551 -0.41 8.55 -5.38
N ILE A 552 -0.56 8.59 -4.05
CA ILE A 552 -0.61 9.82 -3.27
C ILE A 552 0.71 9.94 -2.52
N ILE A 553 1.33 11.11 -2.64
CA ILE A 553 2.55 11.48 -1.93
C ILE A 553 2.24 12.72 -1.08
N ARG A 554 2.64 12.71 0.19
CA ARG A 554 2.38 13.84 1.09
C ARG A 554 2.97 15.15 0.53
N GLY A 555 2.13 16.18 0.44
CA GLY A 555 2.53 17.51 -0.03
C GLY A 555 2.43 17.71 -1.54
N HIS A 556 1.98 16.69 -2.28
CA HIS A 556 1.96 16.70 -3.73
C HIS A 556 0.60 16.34 -4.32
N ASN A 557 0.43 16.67 -5.60
CA ASN A 557 -0.71 16.25 -6.39
C ASN A 557 -0.74 14.73 -6.58
N ILE A 558 -1.94 14.16 -6.77
CA ILE A 558 -2.10 12.73 -7.01
C ILE A 558 -1.52 12.34 -8.37
N ILE A 559 -0.92 11.16 -8.43
CA ILE A 559 -0.30 10.61 -9.64
C ILE A 559 -1.09 9.38 -10.07
N LYS A 560 -1.31 9.24 -11.37
CA LYS A 560 -1.77 8.01 -11.99
C LYS A 560 -0.57 7.32 -12.64
N LEU A 561 -0.29 6.09 -12.20
CA LEU A 561 0.82 5.27 -12.70
C LEU A 561 0.28 3.97 -13.28
N LYS A 562 1.06 3.33 -14.16
CA LYS A 562 0.84 1.93 -14.52
C LYS A 562 1.48 1.03 -13.48
N LYS A 563 0.89 -0.13 -13.24
CA LYS A 563 1.47 -1.16 -12.36
C LYS A 563 2.68 -1.78 -13.06
N LEU A 564 3.83 -1.75 -12.40
CA LEU A 564 5.03 -2.41 -12.90
C LEU A 564 4.97 -3.90 -12.54
N ASP A 565 4.79 -4.78 -13.51
CA ASP A 565 4.88 -6.22 -13.28
C ASP A 565 6.31 -6.62 -12.89
N TYR A 566 6.49 -7.38 -11.80
CA TYR A 566 7.81 -7.81 -11.34
C TYR A 566 8.58 -8.61 -12.39
N THR A 567 7.91 -9.27 -13.34
CA THR A 567 8.59 -10.03 -14.41
C THR A 567 9.38 -9.15 -15.38
N LYS A 568 9.13 -7.83 -15.38
CA LYS A 568 9.93 -6.86 -16.14
C LYS A 568 11.23 -6.48 -15.42
N HIS A 569 11.33 -6.78 -14.12
CA HIS A 569 12.52 -6.46 -13.33
C HIS A 569 13.65 -7.46 -13.62
N PRO A 570 14.92 -7.04 -13.80
CA PRO A 570 16.03 -7.94 -14.15
C PRO A 570 16.21 -9.12 -13.17
N MET A 571 16.14 -8.85 -11.87
CA MET A 571 16.25 -9.88 -10.82
C MET A 571 15.16 -10.96 -10.89
N SER A 572 14.06 -10.76 -11.61
CA SER A 572 13.02 -11.78 -11.75
C SER A 572 13.54 -13.04 -12.46
N VAL A 573 14.57 -12.91 -13.30
CA VAL A 573 15.20 -14.04 -14.01
C VAL A 573 16.03 -14.92 -13.06
N GLU A 574 16.49 -14.37 -11.94
CA GLU A 574 17.31 -15.08 -10.95
C GLU A 574 16.48 -15.90 -9.95
N ILE A 575 15.16 -15.70 -9.96
CA ILE A 575 14.21 -16.41 -9.10
C ILE A 575 14.31 -17.91 -9.36
N SER A 576 14.58 -18.65 -8.28
CA SER A 576 14.46 -20.10 -8.24
C SER A 576 13.32 -20.44 -7.30
N LYS A 577 12.22 -20.96 -7.86
CA LYS A 577 11.04 -21.30 -7.05
C LYS A 577 11.35 -22.44 -6.10
N THR A 578 10.97 -22.27 -4.84
CA THR A 578 11.05 -23.31 -3.80
C THR A 578 9.74 -23.45 -3.07
N THR A 579 9.49 -24.58 -2.42
CA THR A 579 8.33 -24.74 -1.54
C THR A 579 8.73 -24.53 -0.09
N ILE A 580 7.83 -23.93 0.69
CA ILE A 580 7.98 -23.79 2.14
C ILE A 580 8.04 -25.15 2.84
N MET A 581 7.44 -26.18 2.23
CA MET A 581 7.40 -27.54 2.77
C MET A 581 8.76 -28.24 2.78
N ASP A 582 9.69 -27.78 1.95
CA ASP A 582 11.06 -28.31 1.93
C ASP A 582 11.96 -27.60 2.96
N TYR A 583 11.46 -26.56 3.62
CA TYR A 583 12.24 -25.84 4.62
C TYR A 583 12.47 -26.71 5.85
N MET A 584 13.75 -26.90 6.19
CA MET A 584 14.19 -27.58 7.41
C MET A 584 14.97 -26.58 8.27
N PRO A 585 14.61 -26.40 9.55
CA PRO A 585 15.37 -25.55 10.45
C PRO A 585 16.77 -26.15 10.70
N ALA A 586 17.76 -25.28 10.96
CA ALA A 586 19.16 -25.68 11.12
C ALA A 586 19.42 -26.61 12.32
N ALA A 587 18.55 -26.58 13.34
CA ALA A 587 18.63 -27.47 14.50
C ALA A 587 17.52 -28.54 14.45
N PRO A 588 17.85 -29.85 14.46
CA PRO A 588 16.86 -30.92 14.44
C PRO A 588 15.91 -30.78 15.64
N PRO A 589 14.61 -31.14 15.53
CA PRO A 589 13.68 -31.11 16.64
C PRO A 589 14.24 -31.87 17.85
N ILE A 590 14.05 -31.36 19.06
CA ILE A 590 14.34 -32.15 20.27
C ILE A 590 13.37 -33.34 20.25
N GLU A 591 13.89 -34.55 20.05
CA GLU A 591 13.14 -35.77 20.38
C GLU A 591 12.83 -35.70 21.87
N GLN A 592 11.54 -35.55 22.21
CA GLN A 592 11.14 -35.80 23.58
C GLN A 592 11.49 -37.25 23.91
N PRO A 593 12.01 -37.56 25.11
CA PRO A 593 12.26 -38.94 25.49
C PRO A 593 10.95 -39.72 25.30
N GLN A 594 10.98 -40.68 24.37
CA GLN A 594 9.90 -41.63 24.19
C GLN A 594 9.51 -42.12 25.58
N LYS A 595 8.22 -42.00 25.94
CA LYS A 595 7.69 -42.68 27.12
C LYS A 595 8.16 -44.12 27.03
N THR A 596 9.08 -44.51 27.89
CA THR A 596 9.59 -45.87 27.99
C THR A 596 8.36 -46.76 28.06
N GLN A 597 8.11 -47.52 26.99
CA GLN A 597 7.13 -48.59 27.06
C GLN A 597 7.68 -49.53 28.12
N THR A 598 7.00 -49.56 29.26
CA THR A 598 7.27 -50.49 30.35
C THR A 598 7.34 -51.87 29.73
N ALA A 599 8.48 -52.54 29.95
CA ALA A 599 8.72 -53.90 29.51
C ALA A 599 7.49 -54.77 29.85
N GLN A 600 6.81 -55.24 28.81
CA GLN A 600 5.81 -56.28 28.97
C GLN A 600 6.54 -57.56 29.34
N ASN A 601 6.37 -57.95 30.60
CA ASN A 601 6.71 -59.28 31.07
C ASN A 601 5.99 -60.33 30.22
N THR A 602 6.77 -61.32 29.82
CA THR A 602 6.36 -62.60 29.24
C THR A 602 5.36 -63.28 30.16
N GLU A 603 4.12 -63.46 29.71
CA GLU A 603 3.21 -64.45 30.28
C GLU A 603 2.64 -65.34 29.16
N GLU A 604 2.50 -66.60 29.53
CA GLU A 604 2.47 -67.78 28.68
C GLU A 604 1.19 -67.96 27.85
N ASP A 605 1.40 -68.70 26.78
CA ASP A 605 0.46 -69.19 25.78
C ASP A 605 -0.66 -70.06 26.39
N LYS A 606 -1.92 -69.66 26.17
CA LYS A 606 -3.10 -70.55 26.27
C LYS A 606 -4.11 -70.25 25.14
N PRO A 607 -4.79 -71.28 24.59
CA PRO A 607 -5.44 -71.19 23.29
C PRO A 607 -6.84 -70.55 23.34
N LYS A 608 -7.17 -69.79 22.28
CA LYS A 608 -8.47 -69.13 22.05
C LYS A 608 -9.64 -70.14 21.88
N PRO A 609 -10.83 -69.86 22.44
CA PRO A 609 -12.09 -70.41 21.94
C PRO A 609 -12.72 -69.52 20.85
N ALA A 610 -13.49 -70.17 19.96
CA ALA A 610 -14.13 -69.63 18.75
C ALA A 610 -15.24 -68.58 19.01
N PRO A 611 -15.59 -67.74 18.01
CA PRO A 611 -16.52 -66.61 18.21
C PRO A 611 -17.99 -67.05 18.23
N ALA A 612 -18.71 -66.63 19.28
CA ALA A 612 -20.15 -66.78 19.40
C ALA A 612 -20.91 -65.53 18.89
N THR A 613 -22.10 -65.83 18.37
CA THR A 613 -23.07 -65.03 17.62
C THR A 613 -23.56 -63.73 18.29
N ARG A 614 -23.70 -62.68 17.46
CA ARG A 614 -24.36 -61.40 17.78
C ARG A 614 -25.81 -61.64 18.24
N LYS A 615 -26.15 -61.16 19.44
CA LYS A 615 -27.54 -60.91 19.86
C LYS A 615 -27.91 -59.44 19.60
N THR A 616 -29.06 -59.29 18.98
CA THR A 616 -29.85 -58.08 18.77
C THR A 616 -30.23 -57.42 20.10
N THR A 617 -30.07 -56.11 20.21
CA THR A 617 -30.76 -55.30 21.23
C THR A 617 -31.62 -54.24 20.55
N LEU A 618 -32.90 -54.33 20.89
CA LEU A 618 -34.00 -53.42 20.57
C LEU A 618 -33.67 -52.00 21.05
N TYR A 619 -33.86 -51.00 20.19
CA TYR A 619 -34.65 -49.80 20.52
C TYR A 619 -35.04 -49.09 19.22
N SER A 620 -36.37 -49.00 19.07
CA SER A 620 -37.12 -48.43 17.96
C SER A 620 -37.14 -46.90 18.05
N SER A 621 -36.96 -46.26 16.90
CA SER A 621 -37.57 -44.99 16.45
C SER A 621 -38.11 -44.01 17.52
N ALA A 622 -37.49 -42.83 17.61
CA ALA A 622 -38.19 -41.60 17.97
C ALA A 622 -37.67 -40.42 17.13
N LYS A 623 -38.53 -39.87 16.27
CA LYS A 623 -38.35 -38.57 15.62
C LYS A 623 -38.55 -37.45 16.67
N PRO A 624 -37.83 -36.32 16.59
CA PRO A 624 -38.12 -35.15 17.42
C PRO A 624 -39.37 -34.40 16.90
N PRO A 625 -40.13 -33.71 17.76
CA PRO A 625 -41.31 -32.95 17.33
C PRO A 625 -40.92 -31.61 16.70
N ASP A 626 -41.62 -31.28 15.61
CA ASP A 626 -41.59 -29.96 14.99
C ASP A 626 -42.29 -28.92 15.86
N LYS A 627 -41.62 -27.76 16.02
CA LYS A 627 -41.98 -26.53 16.78
C LYS A 627 -41.44 -26.47 18.21
N PHE A 628 -40.31 -25.79 18.37
CA PHE A 628 -40.22 -24.50 19.08
C PHE A 628 -39.00 -23.72 18.59
#